data_AF-A0AB38R2W3-F1
#
_entry.id   AF-A0AB38R2W3-F1
#
_cell.length_a   1.000
_cell.length_b   1.000
_cell.length_c   1.000
_cell.angle_alpha   90.00
_cell.angle_beta   90.00
_cell.angle_gamma   90.00
#
_symmetry.space_group_name_H-M   'P 1'
#
loop_
_entity.id
_entity.type
_entity.pdbx_description
1 polymer ?
#
loop_
_entity_poly.entity_id
_entity_poly.type
_entity_poly.pdbx_seq_one_letter_code
_entity_poly.pdbx_strand_id
1 'polypeptide(L)'
;MQNFVNIILNLFKDYKTYALSLFVAAGLARIAWEGFKYKNADESERVEIKRTIRNTVVWFIGLPFCLWLADYLYDQAIKYVK
;
A
#
# COMPACT_ATOMS: atom_id res chain seq x y z
N MET A 1 19.03 -10.25 -27.42
CA MET A 1 17.74 -9.61 -27.09
C MET A 1 17.16 -10.11 -25.77
N GLN A 2 17.14 -11.43 -25.49
CA GLN A 2 16.69 -12.00 -24.20
C GLN A 2 17.32 -11.36 -22.95
N ASN A 3 18.65 -11.13 -22.95
CA ASN A 3 19.35 -10.58 -21.78
C ASN A 3 18.95 -9.14 -21.44
N PHE A 4 18.68 -8.31 -22.46
CA PHE A 4 18.27 -6.92 -22.26
C PHE A 4 16.84 -6.82 -21.71
N VAL A 5 15.93 -7.65 -22.21
CA VAL A 5 14.55 -7.75 -21.71
C VAL A 5 14.53 -8.23 -20.25
N ASN A 6 15.34 -9.22 -19.91
CA ASN A 6 15.44 -9.72 -18.52
C ASN A 6 16.01 -8.66 -17.56
N ILE A 7 16.98 -7.85 -17.99
CA ILE A 7 17.52 -6.74 -17.18
C ILE A 7 16.44 -5.67 -16.92
N ILE A 8 15.68 -5.30 -17.96
CA ILE A 8 14.57 -4.33 -17.80
C ILE A 8 13.50 -4.88 -16.86
N LEU A 9 13.08 -6.14 -17.03
CA LEU A 9 12.08 -6.76 -16.17
C LEU A 9 12.53 -6.86 -14.71
N ASN A 10 13.82 -7.11 -14.46
CA ASN A 10 14.37 -7.11 -13.10
C ASN A 10 14.40 -5.71 -12.49
N LEU A 11 14.79 -4.68 -13.26
CA LEU A 11 14.72 -3.29 -12.80
C LEU A 11 13.29 -2.87 -12.42
N PHE A 12 12.29 -3.28 -13.21
CA PHE A 12 10.88 -3.02 -12.88
C PHE A 12 10.41 -3.75 -11.61
N LYS A 13 10.88 -4.99 -11.39
CA LYS A 13 10.58 -5.74 -10.15
C LYS A 13 11.18 -5.07 -8.92
N ASP A 14 12.42 -4.62 -9.01
CA ASP A 14 13.10 -3.94 -7.90
C ASP A 14 12.41 -2.61 -7.61
N TYR A 15 12.07 -1.83 -8.65
CA TYR A 15 11.36 -0.56 -8.51
C TYR A 15 9.98 -0.74 -7.86
N LYS A 16 9.24 -1.78 -8.24
CA LYS A 16 7.94 -2.13 -7.60
C LYS A 16 8.12 -2.41 -6.11
N THR A 17 9.18 -3.12 -5.74
CA THR A 17 9.48 -3.46 -4.35
C THR A 17 9.86 -2.22 -3.53
N TYR A 18 10.69 -1.34 -4.10
CA TYR A 18 11.04 -0.06 -3.45
C TYR A 18 9.82 0.85 -3.29
N ALA A 19 8.96 0.96 -4.31
CA ALA A 19 7.74 1.76 -4.25
C ALA A 19 6.74 1.25 -3.19
N LEU A 20 6.55 -0.07 -3.11
CA LEU A 20 5.73 -0.70 -2.06
C LEU A 20 6.31 -0.46 -0.67
N SER A 21 7.64 -0.57 -0.53
CA SER A 21 8.33 -0.33 0.74
C SER A 21 8.18 1.13 1.21
N LEU A 22 8.32 2.09 0.30
CA LEU A 22 8.08 3.51 0.56
C LEU A 22 6.63 3.79 0.94
N PHE A 23 5.68 3.15 0.26
CA PHE A 23 4.26 3.26 0.59
C PHE A 23 3.99 2.76 2.01
N VAL A 24 4.45 1.56 2.37
CA VAL A 24 4.30 1.03 3.74
C VAL A 24 4.98 1.93 4.78
N ALA A 25 6.18 2.43 4.48
CA ALA A 25 6.91 3.34 5.37
C ALA A 25 6.14 4.65 5.62
N ALA A 26 5.52 5.22 4.58
CA ALA A 26 4.68 6.42 4.71
C ALA A 26 3.45 6.17 5.60
N GLY A 27 2.81 5.01 5.45
CA GLY A 27 1.68 4.61 6.30
C GLY A 27 2.08 4.45 7.77
N LEU A 28 3.22 3.80 8.03
CA LEU A 28 3.77 3.67 9.39
C LEU A 28 4.14 5.01 10.01
N ALA A 29 4.77 5.90 9.24
CA ALA A 29 5.11 7.25 9.71
C ALA A 29 3.84 8.05 10.07
N ARG A 30 2.77 7.93 9.29
CA ARG A 30 1.47 8.54 9.58
C ARG A 30 0.87 8.00 10.88
N ILE A 31 0.87 6.67 11.07
CA ILE A 31 0.35 6.04 12.29
C ILE A 31 1.17 6.47 13.52
N ALA A 32 2.50 6.49 13.40
CA ALA A 32 3.38 6.93 14.48
C ALA A 32 3.11 8.39 14.87
N TRP A 33 2.96 9.28 13.89
CA TRP A 33 2.63 10.69 14.11
C TRP A 33 1.30 10.88 14.86
N GLU A 34 0.26 10.16 14.43
CA GLU A 34 -1.04 10.19 15.12
C GLU A 34 -0.95 9.56 16.54
N GLY A 35 -0.11 8.55 16.73
CA GLY A 35 0.19 7.97 18.04
C GLY A 35 0.89 8.95 18.99
N PHE A 36 1.78 9.80 18.49
CA PHE A 36 2.38 10.88 19.28
C PHE A 36 1.34 11.91 19.72
N LYS A 37 0.44 12.30 18.82
CA LYS A 37 -0.68 13.20 19.15
C LYS A 37 -1.60 12.61 20.21
N TYR A 38 -1.89 11.30 20.12
CA TYR A 38 -2.77 10.61 21.06
C TYR A 38 -2.33 10.79 22.53
N LYS A 39 -1.03 10.83 22.79
CA LYS A 39 -0.48 10.95 24.15
C LYS A 39 -0.85 12.27 24.83
N ASN A 40 -0.99 13.35 24.06
CA ASN A 40 -1.24 14.70 24.56
C ASN A 40 -2.68 15.18 24.29
N ALA A 41 -3.52 14.34 23.68
CA ALA A 41 -4.84 14.68 23.22
C ALA A 41 -5.92 14.51 24.28
N ASP A 42 -6.96 15.34 24.19
CA ASP A 42 -8.18 15.25 25.01
C ASP A 42 -9.05 14.05 24.61
N GLU A 43 -10.04 13.72 25.43
CA GLU A 43 -10.83 12.49 25.27
C GLU A 43 -11.62 12.46 23.95
N SER A 44 -12.11 13.62 23.49
CA SER A 44 -12.76 13.79 22.18
C SER A 44 -11.77 13.61 21.01
N GLU A 45 -10.59 14.21 21.11
CA GLU A 45 -9.53 14.12 20.09
C GLU A 45 -8.96 12.70 19.96
N ARG A 46 -8.86 11.95 21.07
CA ARG A 46 -8.43 10.55 21.06
C ARG A 46 -9.33 9.65 20.21
N VAL A 47 -10.64 9.91 20.19
CA VAL A 47 -11.59 9.16 19.37
C VAL A 47 -11.35 9.44 17.88
N GLU A 48 -11.12 10.70 17.52
CA GLU A 48 -10.82 11.11 16.16
C GLU A 48 -9.48 10.54 15.67
N ILE A 49 -8.45 10.58 16.52
CA ILE A 49 -7.13 10.02 16.23
C ILE A 49 -7.22 8.51 15.99
N LYS A 50 -7.95 7.76 16.83
CA LYS A 50 -8.19 6.32 16.63
C LYS A 50 -8.88 6.04 15.29
N ARG A 51 -9.86 6.86 14.90
CA ARG A 51 -10.55 6.74 13.61
C ARG A 51 -9.60 6.99 12.44
N THR A 52 -8.73 7.99 12.56
CA THR A 52 -7.73 8.36 11.56
C THR A 52 -6.69 7.25 11.37
N ILE A 53 -6.18 6.67 12.47
CA ILE A 53 -5.26 5.53 12.43
C ILE A 53 -5.94 4.34 11.74
N ARG A 54 -7.18 4.01 12.12
CA ARG A 54 -7.94 2.91 11.49
C ARG A 54 -8.10 3.13 9.98
N ASN A 55 -8.52 4.33 9.58
CA ASN A 55 -8.68 4.67 8.16
C ASN A 55 -7.35 4.58 7.42
N THR A 56 -6.25 5.01 8.04
CA THR A 56 -4.91 4.88 7.47
C THR A 56 -4.58 3.40 7.23
N VAL A 57 -4.75 2.52 8.22
CA VAL A 57 -4.53 1.08 8.04
C VAL A 57 -5.41 0.50 6.91
N VAL A 58 -6.68 0.88 6.84
CA VAL A 58 -7.60 0.43 5.79
C VAL A 58 -7.14 0.88 4.41
N TRP A 59 -6.70 2.13 4.25
CA TRP A 59 -6.19 2.62 2.97
C TRP A 59 -4.87 1.97 2.57
N PHE A 60 -3.94 1.80 3.52
CA PHE A 60 -2.62 1.23 3.24
C PHE A 60 -2.65 -0.29 3.02
N ILE A 61 -3.65 -1.01 3.52
CA ILE A 61 -3.85 -2.44 3.21
C ILE A 61 -4.82 -2.64 2.04
N GLY A 62 -5.88 -1.85 1.99
CA GLY A 62 -6.95 -1.97 1.00
C GLY A 62 -6.49 -1.58 -0.41
N LEU A 63 -5.64 -0.56 -0.55
CA LEU A 63 -5.20 -0.10 -1.86
C LEU A 63 -4.29 -1.13 -2.57
N PRO A 64 -3.29 -1.75 -1.90
CA PRO A 64 -2.57 -2.90 -2.47
C PRO A 64 -3.47 -4.08 -2.81
N PHE A 65 -4.46 -4.39 -1.95
CA PHE A 65 -5.41 -5.47 -2.21
C PHE A 65 -6.27 -5.21 -3.45
N CYS A 66 -6.79 -3.99 -3.63
CA CYS A 66 -7.55 -3.61 -4.82
C CYS A 66 -6.70 -3.71 -6.09
N LEU A 67 -5.44 -3.28 -6.05
CA LEU A 67 -4.53 -3.41 -7.18
C LEU A 67 -4.26 -4.87 -7.53
N TRP A 68 -4.05 -5.72 -6.53
CA TRP A 68 -3.88 -7.16 -6.74
C TRP A 68 -5.15 -7.82 -7.32
N LEU A 69 -6.32 -7.48 -6.79
CA LEU A 69 -7.58 -8.02 -7.27
C LEU A 69 -7.87 -7.60 -8.71
N ALA A 70 -7.55 -6.36 -9.08
CA ALA A 70 -7.69 -5.88 -10.45
C ALA A 70 -6.77 -6.65 -11.43
N ASP A 71 -5.51 -6.87 -11.04
CA ASP A 71 -4.53 -7.66 -11.81
C ASP A 71 -5.02 -9.11 -11.98
N TYR A 72 -5.51 -9.72 -10.89
CA TYR A 72 -6.08 -11.07 -10.92
C TYR A 72 -7.31 -11.19 -11.83
N LEU A 73 -8.27 -10.26 -11.72
CA LEU A 73 -9.47 -10.27 -12.56
C LEU A 73 -9.12 -10.07 -14.04
N TYR A 74 -8.13 -9.23 -14.34
CA TYR A 74 -7.63 -9.03 -15.70
C TYR A 74 -7.02 -10.33 -16.27
N ASP A 75 -6.16 -11.00 -15.51
CA ASP A 75 -5.58 -12.30 -15.91
C ASP A 75 -6.63 -13.39 -16.13
N GLN A 76 -7.64 -13.46 -15.25
CA GLN A 76 -8.76 -14.38 -15.43
C GLN A 76 -9.59 -14.04 -16.67
N ALA A 77 -9.94 -12.77 -16.87
CA ALA A 77 -10.70 -12.33 -18.05
C ALA A 77 -9.98 -12.71 -19.36
N ILE A 78 -8.66 -12.53 -19.43
CA ILE A 78 -7.87 -12.95 -20.60
C ILE A 78 -7.91 -14.47 -20.81
N LYS A 79 -7.86 -15.25 -19.73
CA LYS A 79 -7.92 -16.72 -19.81
C LYS A 79 -9.26 -17.24 -20.35
N TYR A 80 -10.37 -16.58 -20.05
CA TYR A 80 -11.71 -17.01 -20.49
C TYR A 80 -12.14 -16.42 -21.85
N VAL A 81 -11.39 -15.45 -22.38
CA VAL A 81 -11.63 -14.85 -23.70
C VAL A 81 -10.82 -15.54 -24.82
N LYS A 82 -9.82 -16.34 -24.46
CA LYS A 82 -9.09 -17.25 -25.39
C LYS A 82 -9.69 -18.65 -25.37
#